data_AF-A0A352XTG7-F1
#
_entry.id   AF-A0A352XTG7-F1
#
_cell.length_a   1.000
_cell.length_b   1.000
_cell.length_c   1.000
_cell.angle_alpha   90.00
_cell.angle_beta   90.00
_cell.angle_gamma   90.00
#
_symmetry.space_group_name_H-M   'P 1'
#
loop_
_entity.id
_entity.type
_entity.pdbx_description
1 polymer ?
#
loop_
_entity_poly.entity_id
_entity_poly.type
_entity_poly.pdbx_seq_one_letter_code
_entity_poly.pdbx_strand_id
1 'polypeptide(L)' 'MAETALAAIQRRQIEITIGELLLTDDHYMRLEITERLRHLIAHADRTLDKSQLSEGALEELEELNLLH' A
#
# COMPACT_ATOMS: atom_id res chain seq x y z
N MET A 1 -8.22 1.19 18.19
CA MET A 1 -7.28 0.19 18.75
C MET A 1 -5.88 0.70 18.43
N ALA A 2 -4.90 0.55 19.33
CA ALA A 2 -3.54 0.98 19.01
C ALA A 2 -2.95 0.10 17.89
N GLU A 3 -2.28 0.71 16.92
CA GLU A 3 -1.57 0.01 15.84
C GLU A 3 -0.49 -0.90 16.45
N THR A 4 -0.42 -2.16 15.99
CA THR A 4 0.65 -3.07 16.42
C THR A 4 1.97 -2.72 15.73
N ALA A 5 3.10 -3.15 16.30
CA ALA A 5 4.40 -2.99 15.64
C ALA A 5 4.45 -3.68 14.26
N LEU A 6 3.74 -4.80 14.10
CA LEU A 6 3.61 -5.49 12.82
C LEU A 6 2.82 -4.66 11.81
N ALA A 7 1.70 -4.09 12.23
CA ALA A 7 0.88 -3.21 11.39
C ALA A 7 1.67 -1.98 10.91
N ALA A 8 2.47 -1.37 11.78
CA ALA A 8 3.36 -0.26 11.40
C ALA A 8 4.41 -0.67 10.34
N ILE A 9 4.96 -1.89 10.45
CA ILE A 9 5.89 -2.45 9.45
C ILE A 9 5.17 -2.67 8.12
N GLN A 10 3.98 -3.28 8.15
CA GLN A 10 3.19 -3.53 6.94
C GLN A 10 2.80 -2.23 6.25
N ARG A 11 2.45 -1.18 7.01
CA ARG A 11 2.17 0.15 6.47
C ARG A 11 3.39 0.74 5.76
N ARG A 12 4.58 0.64 6.37
CA ARG A 12 5.84 1.05 5.72
C ARG A 12 6.07 0.27 4.42
N GLN A 13 5.79 -1.03 4.41
CA GLN A 13 5.95 -1.87 3.23
C GLN A 13 4.98 -1.47 2.10
N ILE A 14 3.72 -1.20 2.43
CA ILE A 14 2.73 -0.66 1.47
C ILE A 14 3.24 0.65 0.87
N GLU A 15 3.74 1.56 1.71
CA GLU A 15 4.22 2.87 1.26
C GLU A 15 5.44 2.78 0.34
N ILE A 16 6.37 1.87 0.65
CA ILE A 16 7.52 1.59 -0.23
C ILE A 16 7.04 1.03 -1.57
N THR A 17 6.12 0.06 -1.56
CA THR A 17 5.63 -0.56 -2.79
C THR A 17 4.81 0.43 -3.65
N ILE A 18 4.09 1.38 -3.05
CA ILE A 18 3.47 2.48 -3.81
C ILE A 18 4.54 3.39 -4.44
N GLY A 19 5.60 3.71 -3.71
CA GLY A 19 6.74 4.45 -4.27
C GLY A 19 7.37 3.73 -5.47
N GLU A 20 7.51 2.40 -5.40
CA GLU A 20 7.95 1.58 -6.54
C GLU A 20 6.99 1.70 -7.73
N LEU A 21 5.67 1.66 -7.49
CA LEU A 21 4.67 1.81 -8.54
C LEU A 21 4.78 3.16 -9.24
N LEU A 22 4.86 4.25 -8.48
CA LEU A 22 4.93 5.62 -8.99
C LEU A 22 6.20 5.89 -9.80
N LEU A 23 7.30 5.20 -9.48
CA LEU A 23 8.57 5.34 -10.19
C LEU A 23 8.74 4.36 -11.37
N THR A 24 7.75 3.49 -11.60
CA THR A 24 7.80 2.48 -12.67
C THR A 24 6.92 2.88 -13.83
N ASP A 25 7.53 3.03 -15.01
CA ASP A 25 6.83 3.35 -16.27
C ASP A 25 6.46 2.10 -17.09
N ASP A 26 7.12 0.96 -16.85
CA ASP A 26 6.82 -0.27 -17.58
C ASP A 26 5.47 -0.86 -17.18
N HIS A 27 4.60 -1.09 -18.16
CA HIS A 27 3.24 -1.53 -17.95
C HIS A 27 3.14 -2.87 -17.20
N TYR A 28 3.96 -3.86 -17.56
CA TYR A 28 3.89 -5.19 -16.95
C TYR A 28 4.44 -5.18 -15.53
N MET A 29 5.49 -4.42 -15.29
CA MET A 29 6.01 -4.22 -13.93
C MET A 29 5.00 -3.51 -13.04
N ARG A 30 4.32 -2.47 -13.55
CA ARG A 30 3.25 -1.79 -12.80
C ARG A 30 2.12 -2.76 -12.42
N LEU A 31 1.73 -3.67 -13.31
CA LEU A 31 0.74 -4.71 -13.00
C LEU A 31 1.22 -5.63 -11.87
N GLU A 32 2.48 -6.09 -11.92
CA GLU A 32 3.06 -6.95 -10.88
C GLU A 32 3.11 -6.22 -9.52
N ILE A 33 3.52 -4.95 -9.50
CA ILE A 33 3.55 -4.13 -8.29
C ILE A 33 2.14 -3.93 -7.73
N THR A 34 1.15 -3.68 -8.59
CA THR A 34 -0.26 -3.51 -8.20
C THR A 34 -0.82 -4.79 -7.55
N GLU A 35 -0.53 -5.97 -8.11
CA GLU A 35 -0.97 -7.24 -7.52
C GLU A 35 -0.29 -7.52 -6.16
N ARG A 36 0.98 -7.14 -6.02
CA ARG A 36 1.67 -7.19 -4.72
C ARG A 36 1.06 -6.24 -3.70
N LEU A 37 0.66 -5.03 -4.09
CA LEU A 37 -0.07 -4.10 -3.22
C LEU A 37 -1.40 -4.69 -2.75
N ARG A 38 -2.18 -5.28 -3.67
CA ARG A 38 -3.42 -6.00 -3.35
C ARG A 38 -3.20 -7.08 -2.30
N HIS A 39 -2.16 -7.89 -2.49
CA HIS A 39 -1.81 -8.95 -1.55
C HIS A 39 -1.43 -8.39 -0.17
N LEU A 40 -0.58 -7.36 -0.10
CA LEU A 40 -0.18 -6.74 1.16
C LEU A 40 -1.38 -6.18 1.94
N ILE A 41 -2.31 -5.52 1.24
CA ILE A 41 -3.50 -4.92 1.86
C ILE A 41 -4.50 -6.00 2.30
N ALA A 42 -4.73 -7.02 1.46
CA ALA A 42 -5.66 -8.11 1.78
C ALA A 42 -5.24 -8.91 3.02
N HIS A 43 -3.93 -8.99 3.29
CA HIS A 43 -3.37 -9.69 4.43
C HIS A 43 -2.81 -8.76 5.52
N ALA A 44 -3.13 -7.46 5.43
CA ALA A 44 -2.74 -6.50 6.45
C ALA A 44 -3.36 -6.85 7.81
N ASP A 45 -2.62 -6.57 8.87
CA ASP A 45 -3.13 -6.63 10.23
C ASP A 45 -4.34 -5.69 10.37
N ARG A 46 -5.37 -6.14 11.11
CA ARG A 46 -6.62 -5.39 11.28
C ARG A 46 -6.46 -4.06 11.99
N THR A 47 -5.33 -3.85 12.67
CA THR A 47 -4.99 -2.61 13.37
C THR A 47 -4.20 -1.63 12.50
N LEU A 48 -3.90 -1.98 11.24
CA LEU A 48 -3.18 -1.11 10.31
C LEU A 48 -3.97 0.18 10.07
N ASP A 49 -3.32 1.30 10.38
CA ASP A 49 -3.89 2.63 10.21
C ASP A 49 -3.48 3.21 8.86
N LYS A 50 -4.33 3.00 7.83
CA LYS A 50 -4.11 3.53 6.49
C LYS A 50 -3.99 5.07 6.48
N SER A 51 -4.58 5.79 7.45
CA SER A 51 -4.54 7.26 7.49
C SER A 51 -3.15 7.84 7.77
N GLN A 52 -2.21 7.00 8.21
CA GLN A 52 -0.81 7.35 8.46
C GLN A 52 0.07 7.19 7.21
N LEU A 53 -0.50 6.84 6.05
CA LEU A 53 0.19 6.87 4.76
C LEU A 53 0.31 8.32 4.27
N SER A 54 1.33 8.60 3.46
CA SER A 54 1.44 9.90 2.78
C SER A 54 0.26 10.18 1.84
N GLU A 55 0.01 11.46 1.56
CA GLU A 55 -1.08 11.91 0.69
C GLU A 55 -1.05 11.24 -0.69
N GLY A 56 0.11 11.25 -1.37
CA GLY A 56 0.24 10.58 -2.66
C GLY A 56 0.07 9.06 -2.61
N ALA A 57 0.36 8.43 -1.46
CA ALA A 57 0.08 7.01 -1.27
C ALA A 57 -1.42 6.74 -1.10
N LEU A 58 -2.15 7.63 -0.42
CA LEU A 58 -3.60 7.54 -0.30
C LEU A 58 -4.27 7.73 -1.67
N GLU A 59 -3.85 8.73 -2.43
CA GLU A 59 -4.37 8.99 -3.78
C GLU A 59 -4.19 7.78 -4.70
N GLU A 60 -2.98 7.21 -4.75
CA GLU A 60 -2.72 6.02 -5.59
C GLU A 60 -3.55 4.81 -5.13
N LEU A 61 -3.71 4.59 -3.82
CA LEU A 61 -4.57 3.51 -3.33
C LEU A 61 -6.05 3.76 -3.64
N GLU A 62 -6.50 5.01 -3.70
CA GLU A 62 -7.86 5.36 -4.13
C GLU A 62 -8.06 5.04 -5.62
N GLU A 63 -7.13 5.47 -6.48
CA GLU A 63 -7.16 5.21 -7.93
C GLU A 63 -7.16 3.71 -8.24
N LEU A 64 -6.37 2.94 -7.49
CA LEU A 64 -6.29 1.48 -7.62
C LEU A 64 -7.48 0.74 -6.99
N ASN A 65 -8.39 1.46 -6.32
CA ASN A 65 -9.50 0.88 -5.59
C ASN A 65 -8.99 -0.11 -4.52
N LEU A 66 -8.19 0.37 -3.56
CA LEU A 66 -7.59 -0.42 -2.48
C LEU A 66 -7.80 0.19 -1.07
N LEU A 67 -8.50 1.32 -0.99
CA LEU A 67 -8.80 2.00 0.28
C LEU A 67 -10.04 1.49 1.02
N HIS A 68 -10.82 0.59 0.44
CA HIS A 68 -12.01 0.01 1.08
C HIS A 68 -11.70 -0.99 2.21
#